data_AF-A0AAV5VX44-F1
#
_entry.id   AF-A0AAV5VX44-F1
#
_cell.length_a   1.000
_cell.length_b   1.000
_cell.length_c   1.000
_cell.angle_alpha   90.00
_cell.angle_beta   90.00
_cell.angle_gamma   90.00
#
_symmetry.space_group_name_H-M   'P 1'
#
loop_
_entity.id
_entity.type
_entity.pdbx_description
1 polymer ?
#
loop_
_entity_poly.entity_id
_entity_poly.type
_entity_poly.pdbx_seq_one_letter_code
_entity_poly.pdbx_strand_id
1 'polypeptide(L)'
;MRRQLGDVYAFGMIMYEIIFRALPFPDSQDITELIDAVKDGNRVIKPTIQDHKVIHVDLESLIQDCWNGKPEMRPSLRRIKLNVETFLKVKGSLVDQMMRMMEQYANNLEKLVQERTGMLEDANIRADKLLSQLLPPSV
;
A
#
# COMPACT_ATOMS: atom_id res chain seq x y z
N MET A 1 -20.90 -12.55 17.96
CA MET A 1 -21.31 -11.31 17.25
C MET A 1 -20.22 -10.24 17.25
N ARG A 2 -19.70 -9.78 18.42
CA ARG A 2 -18.60 -8.80 18.46
C ARG A 2 -17.34 -9.19 17.68
N ARG A 3 -16.93 -10.46 17.74
CA ARG A 3 -15.76 -10.98 16.99
C ARG A 3 -15.89 -10.78 15.47
N GLN A 4 -17.04 -11.15 14.89
CA GLN A 4 -17.30 -10.98 13.46
C GLN A 4 -17.24 -9.51 13.00
N LEU A 5 -17.68 -8.57 13.85
CA LEU A 5 -17.61 -7.14 13.53
C LEU A 5 -16.18 -6.60 13.64
N GLY A 6 -15.35 -7.21 14.49
CA GLY A 6 -13.89 -6.99 14.50
C GLY A 6 -13.22 -7.53 13.24
N ASP A 7 -13.62 -8.72 12.77
CA ASP A 7 -13.12 -9.29 11.52
C ASP A 7 -13.46 -8.40 10.31
N VAL A 8 -14.65 -7.78 10.29
CA VAL A 8 -15.03 -6.80 9.25
C VAL A 8 -14.12 -5.56 9.28
N TYR A 9 -13.77 -5.06 10.46
CA TYR A 9 -12.83 -3.95 10.58
C TYR A 9 -11.43 -4.30 10.07
N ALA A 10 -10.92 -5.48 10.45
CA ALA A 10 -9.63 -5.98 9.98
C ALA A 10 -9.63 -6.21 8.46
N PHE A 11 -10.74 -6.69 7.90
CA PHE A 11 -10.91 -6.81 6.45
C PHE A 11 -10.75 -5.44 5.76
N GLY A 12 -11.34 -4.37 6.30
CA GLY A 12 -11.14 -3.02 5.77
C GLY A 12 -9.66 -2.60 5.75
N MET A 13 -8.90 -2.93 6.80
CA MET A 13 -7.45 -2.65 6.87
C MET A 13 -6.67 -3.40 5.78
N ILE A 14 -6.96 -4.69 5.59
CA ILE A 14 -6.31 -5.50 4.57
C ILE A 14 -6.65 -4.97 3.17
N MET A 15 -7.92 -4.60 2.94
CA MET A 15 -8.33 -4.00 1.67
C MET A 15 -7.61 -2.69 1.40
N TYR A 16 -7.46 -1.82 2.41
CA TYR A 16 -6.66 -0.61 2.28
C TYR A 16 -5.22 -0.94 1.85
N GLU A 17 -4.56 -1.86 2.54
CA GLU A 17 -3.17 -2.23 2.26
C GLU A 17 -2.99 -2.77 0.84
N ILE A 18 -3.90 -3.64 0.38
CA ILE A 18 -3.88 -4.21 -0.97
C ILE A 18 -4.02 -3.13 -2.04
N ILE A 19 -4.91 -2.17 -1.81
CA ILE A 19 -5.30 -1.20 -2.82
C ILE A 19 -4.32 -0.03 -2.90
N PHE A 20 -3.98 0.54 -1.75
CA PHE A 20 -3.08 1.69 -1.68
C PHE A 20 -1.61 1.29 -1.65
N ARG A 21 -1.30 -0.01 -1.51
CA ARG A 21 0.08 -0.55 -1.41
C ARG A 21 0.89 0.17 -0.33
N ALA A 22 0.22 0.54 0.74
CA ALA A 22 0.75 1.28 1.87
C ALA A 22 0.19 0.71 3.16
N LEU A 23 0.98 0.78 4.24
CA LEU A 23 0.51 0.40 5.56
C LEU A 23 -0.66 1.33 5.97
N PRO A 24 -1.74 0.78 6.55
CA PRO A 24 -2.83 1.60 7.10
C PRO A 24 -2.33 2.66 8.09
N PHE A 25 -1.35 2.30 8.91
CA PHE A 25 -0.64 3.20 9.81
C PHE A 25 0.85 3.08 9.51
N PRO A 26 1.46 4.07 8.83
CA PRO A 26 2.89 4.07 8.53
C PRO A 26 3.76 4.09 9.79
N ASP A 27 5.02 3.67 9.68
CA ASP A 27 5.97 3.65 10.81
C ASP A 27 6.23 5.04 11.44
N SER A 28 5.92 6.12 10.71
CA SER A 28 5.98 7.49 11.22
C SER A 28 4.83 7.84 12.18
N GLN A 29 3.79 7.02 12.26
CA GLN A 29 2.65 7.22 13.14
C GLN A 29 3.03 6.80 14.57
N ASP A 30 2.70 7.63 15.57
CA ASP A 30 2.94 7.27 16.97
C ASP A 30 1.99 6.14 17.41
N ILE A 31 2.56 4.97 17.65
CA ILE A 31 1.86 3.78 18.13
C ILE A 31 1.26 4.00 19.52
N THR A 32 1.92 4.81 20.36
CA THR A 32 1.44 5.11 21.72
C THR A 32 0.14 5.90 21.65
N GLU A 33 0.10 6.93 20.80
CA GLU A 33 -1.11 7.70 20.56
C GLU A 33 -2.24 6.81 20.01
N LEU A 34 -1.91 5.88 19.12
CA LEU A 34 -2.87 4.92 18.57
C LEU A 34 -3.47 4.04 19.68
N ILE A 35 -2.63 3.46 20.53
CA ILE A 35 -3.04 2.59 21.63
C ILE A 35 -3.91 3.36 22.63
N ASP A 36 -3.51 4.57 22.99
CA ASP A 36 -4.28 5.37 23.94
C ASP A 36 -5.63 5.79 23.35
N ALA A 37 -5.66 6.14 22.07
CA ALA A 37 -6.91 6.41 21.37
C ALA A 37 -7.84 5.17 21.27
N VAL A 38 -7.29 3.95 21.18
CA VAL A 38 -8.08 2.71 21.28
C VAL A 38 -8.64 2.52 22.69
N LYS A 39 -7.85 2.78 23.74
CA LYS A 39 -8.28 2.65 25.14
C LYS A 39 -9.37 3.65 25.51
N ASP A 40 -9.25 4.89 25.03
CA ASP A 40 -10.22 5.95 25.28
C ASP A 40 -11.61 5.63 24.70
N GLY A 41 -11.67 4.80 23.65
CA GLY A 41 -12.92 4.30 23.07
C GLY A 41 -13.82 5.35 22.40
N ASN A 42 -13.45 6.64 22.48
CA ASN A 42 -14.25 7.76 21.99
C ASN A 42 -14.21 7.94 20.47
N ARG A 43 -13.21 7.35 19.79
CA ARG A 43 -13.04 7.45 18.34
C ARG A 43 -12.67 6.10 17.75
N VAL A 44 -13.23 5.78 16.57
CA VAL A 44 -12.73 4.64 15.80
C VAL A 44 -11.47 5.03 15.07
N ILE A 45 -10.42 4.26 15.34
CA ILE A 45 -9.14 4.34 14.67
C ILE A 45 -9.29 3.86 13.24
N LYS A 46 -8.89 4.65 12.26
CA LYS A 46 -8.94 4.27 10.85
C LYS A 46 -7.81 4.98 10.08
N PRO A 47 -7.29 4.38 9.00
CA PRO A 47 -6.24 5.00 8.21
C PRO A 47 -6.78 6.19 7.41
N THR A 48 -5.88 7.08 7.02
CA THR A 48 -6.19 8.21 6.13
C THR A 48 -6.09 7.75 4.68
N ILE A 49 -7.13 8.02 3.88
CA ILE A 49 -7.10 7.73 2.44
C ILE A 49 -6.33 8.86 1.74
N GLN A 50 -5.15 8.52 1.22
CA GLN A 50 -4.21 9.50 0.67
C GLN A 50 -4.53 9.91 -0.77
N ASP A 51 -4.99 8.98 -1.62
CA ASP A 51 -5.31 9.23 -3.03
C ASP A 51 -6.61 8.55 -3.46
N HIS A 52 -7.70 9.33 -3.43
CA HIS A 52 -9.05 8.87 -3.74
C HIS A 52 -9.23 8.49 -5.22
N LYS A 53 -8.28 8.81 -6.10
CA LYS A 53 -8.34 8.47 -7.54
C LYS A 53 -7.86 7.04 -7.82
N VAL A 54 -7.16 6.41 -6.88
CA VAL A 54 -6.63 5.05 -7.03
C VAL A 54 -7.74 4.00 -7.03
N ILE A 55 -8.96 4.35 -6.62
CA ILE A 55 -10.01 3.38 -6.27
C ILE A 55 -11.39 3.87 -6.71
N HIS A 56 -12.30 2.93 -7.00
CA HIS A 56 -13.69 3.28 -7.29
C HIS A 56 -14.39 3.82 -6.03
N VAL A 57 -15.18 4.90 -6.15
CA VAL A 57 -15.84 5.58 -5.03
C VAL A 57 -16.73 4.64 -4.18
N ASP A 58 -17.39 3.67 -4.82
CA ASP A 58 -18.22 2.72 -4.09
C ASP A 58 -17.41 1.71 -3.28
N LEU A 59 -16.22 1.33 -3.78
CA LEU A 59 -15.30 0.46 -3.04
C LEU A 59 -14.65 1.22 -1.90
N GLU A 60 -14.32 2.50 -2.11
CA GLU A 60 -13.88 3.40 -1.05
C GLU A 60 -14.90 3.45 0.08
N SER A 61 -16.14 3.75 -0.26
CA SER A 61 -17.25 3.86 0.69
C SER A 61 -17.43 2.54 1.45
N LEU A 62 -17.33 1.40 0.77
CA LEU A 62 -17.39 0.08 1.41
C LEU A 62 -16.28 -0.13 2.45
N ILE A 63 -15.05 0.28 2.14
CA ILE A 63 -13.91 0.16 3.06
C ILE A 63 -14.12 1.09 4.26
N GLN A 64 -14.58 2.33 4.04
CA GLN A 64 -14.90 3.25 5.13
C GLN A 64 -16.03 2.71 6.04
N ASP A 65 -17.04 2.08 5.46
CA ASP A 65 -18.14 1.41 6.19
C ASP A 65 -17.63 0.25 7.07
N CYS A 66 -16.57 -0.45 6.67
CA CYS A 66 -15.93 -1.48 7.49
C CYS A 66 -15.31 -0.89 8.77
N TRP A 67 -14.93 0.39 8.75
CA TRP A 67 -14.38 1.11 9.90
C TRP A 67 -15.42 1.98 10.61
N ASN A 68 -16.70 1.62 10.53
CA ASN A 68 -17.73 2.38 11.23
C ASN A 68 -17.47 2.43 12.75
N GLY A 69 -17.68 3.63 13.32
CA GLY A 69 -17.72 3.97 14.74
C GLY A 69 -18.50 2.95 15.58
N LYS A 70 -19.66 2.59 15.05
CA LYS A 70 -20.62 1.69 15.64
C LYS A 70 -20.46 0.30 15.02
N PRO A 71 -19.97 -0.72 15.77
CA PRO A 71 -19.73 -2.05 15.21
C PRO A 71 -20.95 -2.64 14.49
N GLU A 72 -22.15 -2.42 15.00
CA GLU A 72 -23.42 -2.89 14.43
C GLU A 72 -23.79 -2.24 13.09
N MET A 73 -23.21 -1.08 12.77
CA MET A 73 -23.40 -0.39 11.50
C MET A 73 -22.43 -0.87 10.42
N ARG A 74 -21.42 -1.67 10.79
CA ARG A 74 -20.48 -2.25 9.83
C ARG A 74 -21.23 -3.24 8.92
N PRO A 75 -20.86 -3.32 7.62
CA PRO A 75 -21.56 -4.16 6.67
C PRO A 75 -21.38 -5.65 7.01
N SER A 76 -22.38 -6.46 6.69
CA SER A 76 -22.25 -7.92 6.82
C SER A 76 -21.25 -8.46 5.80
N LEU A 77 -20.54 -9.55 6.14
CA LEU A 77 -19.64 -10.23 5.21
C LEU A 77 -20.31 -10.60 3.89
N ARG A 78 -21.61 -10.93 3.92
CA ARG A 78 -22.40 -11.17 2.70
C ARG A 78 -22.53 -9.93 1.83
N ARG A 79 -22.79 -8.75 2.42
CA ARG A 79 -22.86 -7.48 1.71
C ARG A 79 -21.49 -7.08 1.16
N ILE A 80 -20.43 -7.26 1.96
CA ILE A 80 -19.04 -7.02 1.52
C ILE A 80 -18.73 -7.88 0.29
N LYS A 81 -18.97 -9.19 0.37
CA LYS A 81 -18.72 -10.11 -0.75
C LYS A 81 -19.45 -9.69 -2.02
N LEU A 82 -20.75 -9.40 -1.93
CA LEU A 82 -21.55 -8.98 -3.08
C LEU A 82 -21.01 -7.69 -3.69
N ASN A 83 -20.76 -6.68 -2.87
CA ASN A 83 -20.26 -5.38 -3.32
C ASN A 83 -18.88 -5.50 -3.95
N VAL A 84 -17.97 -6.24 -3.32
CA VAL A 84 -16.64 -6.52 -3.88
C VAL A 84 -16.78 -7.23 -5.23
N GLU A 85 -17.57 -8.29 -5.32
CA GLU A 85 -17.78 -8.96 -6.61
C GLU A 85 -18.36 -8.03 -7.67
N THR A 86 -19.30 -7.15 -7.31
CA THR A 86 -19.86 -6.16 -8.25
C THR A 86 -18.80 -5.16 -8.70
N PHE A 87 -18.07 -4.53 -7.77
CA PHE A 87 -17.09 -3.48 -8.09
C PHE A 87 -15.83 -4.04 -8.77
N LEU A 88 -15.50 -5.32 -8.53
CA LEU A 88 -14.37 -6.00 -9.16
C LEU A 88 -14.70 -6.65 -10.52
N LYS A 89 -15.97 -6.93 -10.85
CA LYS A 89 -16.35 -7.60 -12.12
C LYS A 89 -16.72 -6.66 -13.26
N VAL A 90 -16.89 -5.36 -13.01
CA VAL A 90 -17.17 -4.38 -14.08
C VAL A 90 -15.89 -4.14 -14.87
N LYS A 91 -15.91 -4.30 -16.21
CA LYS A 91 -14.78 -3.98 -17.11
C LYS A 91 -14.21 -2.60 -16.76
N GLY A 92 -12.90 -2.52 -16.47
CA GLY A 92 -12.30 -1.34 -15.84
C GLY A 92 -12.21 -1.45 -14.32
N SER A 93 -12.19 -2.68 -13.80
CA SER A 93 -12.26 -3.03 -12.39
C SER A 93 -11.04 -2.56 -11.59
N LEU A 94 -11.14 -2.61 -10.27
CA LEU A 94 -9.98 -2.49 -9.38
C LEU A 94 -8.87 -3.50 -9.77
N VAL A 95 -9.20 -4.71 -10.21
CA VAL A 95 -8.16 -5.68 -10.63
C VAL A 95 -7.41 -5.15 -11.86
N ASP A 96 -8.13 -4.60 -12.84
CA ASP A 96 -7.53 -3.98 -14.02
C ASP A 96 -6.70 -2.74 -13.62
N GLN A 97 -7.18 -1.95 -12.65
CA GLN A 97 -6.45 -0.80 -12.12
C GLN A 97 -5.21 -1.23 -11.35
N MET A 98 -5.30 -2.25 -10.50
CA MET A 98 -4.17 -2.82 -9.76
C MET A 98 -3.14 -3.43 -10.70
N MET A 99 -3.57 -4.06 -11.80
CA MET A 99 -2.65 -4.54 -12.84
C MET A 99 -1.90 -3.37 -13.49
N ARG A 100 -2.61 -2.29 -13.89
CA ARG A 100 -1.97 -1.08 -14.44
C ARG A 100 -0.99 -0.44 -13.45
N MET A 101 -1.35 -0.35 -12.17
CA MET A 101 -0.49 0.20 -11.13
C MET A 101 0.75 -0.68 -10.89
N MET A 102 0.58 -2.01 -10.86
CA MET A 102 1.71 -2.95 -10.73
C MET A 102 2.65 -2.87 -11.92
N GLU A 103 2.11 -2.77 -13.13
CA GLU A 103 2.89 -2.62 -14.35
C GLU A 103 3.69 -1.31 -14.34
N GLN A 104 3.06 -0.20 -13.96
CA GLN A 104 3.75 1.09 -13.82
C GLN A 104 4.85 1.04 -12.74
N TYR A 105 4.59 0.37 -11.61
CA TYR A 105 5.59 0.21 -10.56
C TYR A 105 6.77 -0.64 -11.03
N ALA A 106 6.52 -1.76 -11.73
CA ALA A 106 7.57 -2.61 -12.29
C ALA A 106 8.46 -1.81 -13.25
N ASN A 107 7.86 -1.04 -14.16
CA ASN A 107 8.58 -0.18 -15.10
C ASN A 107 9.42 0.89 -14.37
N ASN A 108 8.88 1.53 -13.34
CA ASN A 108 9.61 2.52 -12.56
C ASN A 108 10.80 1.91 -11.80
N LEU A 109 10.61 0.71 -11.24
CA LEU A 109 11.67 -0.01 -10.53
C LEU A 109 12.78 -0.44 -11.48
N GLU A 110 12.42 -0.96 -12.65
CA GLU A 110 13.37 -1.34 -13.70
C GLU A 110 14.22 -0.14 -14.13
N LYS A 111 13.57 1.01 -14.35
CA LYS A 111 14.28 2.26 -14.66
C LYS A 111 15.25 2.67 -13.56
N LEU A 112 14.82 2.63 -12.30
CA LEU A 112 15.67 2.98 -11.16
C LEU A 112 16.87 2.04 -11.01
N VAL A 113 16.67 0.73 -11.23
CA VAL A 113 17.75 -0.26 -11.22
C VAL A 113 18.73 0.00 -12.35
N GLN A 114 18.25 0.31 -13.56
CA GLN A 114 19.09 0.63 -14.69
C GLN A 114 19.95 1.88 -14.43
N GLU A 115 19.35 2.95 -13.92
CA GLU A 115 20.07 4.19 -13.58
C GLU A 115 21.16 3.95 -12.52
N ARG A 116 20.84 3.22 -11.44
CA ARG A 116 21.82 2.94 -10.38
C ARG A 116 22.94 2.01 -10.84
N THR A 117 22.61 0.98 -11.63
CA THR A 117 23.60 0.06 -12.20
C THR A 117 24.56 0.80 -13.13
N GLY A 118 24.04 1.70 -13.99
CA GLY A 118 24.89 2.52 -14.86
C GLY A 118 25.84 3.44 -14.07
N MET A 119 25.36 4.08 -13.00
CA MET A 119 26.22 4.90 -12.14
C MET A 119 27.33 4.07 -11.45
N LEU A 120 27.02 2.84 -11.05
CA LEU A 120 27.97 1.89 -10.47
C LEU A 120 29.04 1.47 -11.47
N GLU A 121 28.66 1.13 -12.70
CA GLU A 121 29.58 0.78 -13.78
C GLU A 121 30.54 1.94 -14.09
N ASP A 122 30.01 3.16 -14.23
CA ASP A 122 30.80 4.36 -14.44
C ASP A 122 31.78 4.62 -13.29
N ALA A 123 31.35 4.41 -12.04
CA ALA A 123 32.22 4.55 -10.88
C ALA A 123 33.33 3.48 -10.86
N ASN A 124 33.00 2.25 -11.25
CA ASN A 124 33.94 1.14 -11.33
C ASN A 124 35.00 1.40 -12.41
N ILE A 125 34.59 1.83 -13.61
CA ILE A 125 35.50 2.21 -14.70
C ILE A 125 36.45 3.33 -14.25
N ARG A 126 35.96 4.34 -13.53
CA ARG A 126 36.80 5.41 -12.98
C ARG A 126 37.79 4.88 -11.96
N ALA A 127 37.37 3.97 -11.08
CA ALA A 127 38.24 3.34 -10.09
C ALA A 127 39.35 2.50 -10.75
N ASP A 128 39.01 1.67 -11.72
CA ASP A 128 39.97 0.83 -12.47
C ASP A 128 40.98 1.68 -13.25
N LYS A 129 40.52 2.78 -13.86
CA LYS A 129 41.40 3.73 -14.56
C LYS A 129 42.40 4.38 -13.60
N LEU A 130 41.96 4.78 -12.40
CA LEU A 130 42.88 5.29 -11.38
C LEU A 130 43.83 4.20 -10.88
N LEU A 131 43.33 2.97 -10.70
CA LEU A 131 44.14 1.84 -10.25
C LEU A 131 45.30 1.56 -11.23
N SER A 132 45.01 1.53 -12.53
CA SER A 132 46.03 1.34 -13.57
C SER A 132 47.06 2.48 -13.65
N GLN A 133 46.71 3.70 -13.23
CA GLN A 133 47.66 4.82 -13.14
C GLN A 133 48.54 4.76 -11.88
N LEU A 134 48.09 4.08 -10.83
CA LEU A 134 48.80 3.96 -9.55
C LEU A 134 49.68 2.71 -9.46
N LEU A 135 49.51 1.74 -10.36
CA LEU A 135 50.33 0.55 -10.43
C LEU A 135 51.69 0.88 -11.09
N PRO A 136 52.83 0.57 -10.45
CA PRO A 136 54.16 0.76 -11.05
C PRO A 136 54.36 -0.17 -12.25
N PRO A 137 55.26 0.17 -13.20
CA PRO A 137 55.50 -0.63 -14.39
C PRO A 137 55.90 -2.06 -14.02
N SER A 138 55.20 -3.03 -14.60
CA SER A 138 55.55 -4.45 -14.51
C SER A 138 56.92 -4.66 -15.15
N VAL A 139 57.93 -5.02 -14.35
CA VAL A 139 59.25 -5.49 -14.81
C VAL A 139 59.14 -6.88 -15.39
#